data_AF-A0A535H1H8-F1
#
_entry.id   AF-A0A535H1H8-F1
#
_cell.length_a   1.000
_cell.length_b   1.000
_cell.length_c   1.000
_cell.angle_alpha   90.00
_cell.angle_beta   90.00
_cell.angle_gamma   90.00
#
_symmetry.space_group_name_H-M   'P 1'
#
loop_
_entity.id
_entity.type
_entity.pdbx_description
1 polymer ?
#
loop_
_entity_poly.entity_id
_entity_poly.type
_entity_poly.pdbx_seq_one_letter_code
_entity_poly.pdbx_strand_id
1 'polypeptide(L)'
;LTPISILIGFAGSFLAFSGLESISQLSPVMKTPRKKVAGIALLIVVLTIGLTSPLLTIFSTLLQPQEAADPVKNSQLISLLAGHWGNAFLQTEVAISAGALLVFASNTAIIGAYHVFMALSRMEFFPAFVLQRNKLRGTPHYSIALATFIPIAVLILVKGNIIILGDMYAFGLLGAFTLTCLGLDLVRYRERKAIRAKRYQPAVTQPENGHEPLAGNQLETEATSSSTRQQDTFNGDALAGISRTEDSHPTAPSAQVNQPKISLWSTIDFYLGFLTTALVMIAWSTNLVAKPLATAFGGTVAGVGMLVAYINYMGHKRRGRIPVMITGVEGRLPGSVLAVLTSSNGHNDAVIRTAINNAEGHPVVFLYVNDKKPQTSRPPSMFEVVDPYLDDMQAKEYFGRAESLAQKAKIPRRFVYRQQAPGAVSRVWQAVHPRDIVVAANIAPEFEDVNPDRIRYELTSSGKVAHMLKHW
;
A
#
# COMPACT_ATOMS: atom_id res chain seq x y z
N LEU A 1 26.69 -33.49 -0.89
CA LEU A 1 25.94 -32.24 -0.66
C LEU A 1 26.41 -31.65 0.66
N THR A 2 26.92 -30.42 0.69
CA THR A 2 27.20 -29.73 1.96
C THR A 2 25.95 -28.97 2.44
N PRO A 3 25.78 -28.68 3.74
CA PRO A 3 24.67 -27.86 4.23
C PRO A 3 24.61 -26.49 3.53
N ILE A 4 25.78 -25.91 3.22
CA ILE A 4 25.90 -24.64 2.49
C ILE A 4 25.40 -24.79 1.04
N SER A 5 25.73 -25.89 0.35
CA SER A 5 25.24 -26.15 -1.01
C SER A 5 23.72 -26.27 -1.07
N ILE A 6 23.09 -26.89 -0.06
CA ILE A 6 21.64 -26.97 0.06
C ILE A 6 21.04 -25.58 0.22
N LEU A 7 21.67 -24.74 1.04
CA LEU A 7 21.19 -23.40 1.32
C LEU A 7 21.35 -22.45 0.11
N ILE A 8 22.44 -22.59 -0.64
CA ILE A 8 22.63 -21.89 -1.92
C ILE A 8 21.57 -22.35 -2.94
N GLY A 9 21.31 -23.66 -3.03
CA GLY A 9 20.26 -24.20 -3.91
C GLY A 9 18.86 -23.71 -3.52
N PHE A 10 18.56 -23.66 -2.22
CA PHE A 10 17.33 -23.10 -1.68
C PHE A 10 17.18 -21.62 -2.06
N ALA A 11 18.22 -20.80 -1.83
CA ALA A 11 18.21 -19.38 -2.21
C ALA A 11 18.04 -19.18 -3.73
N GLY A 12 18.67 -20.02 -4.56
CA GLY A 12 18.52 -19.99 -6.01
C GLY A 12 17.11 -20.38 -6.48
N SER A 13 16.47 -21.33 -5.80
CA SER A 13 15.13 -21.81 -6.17
C SER A 13 14.03 -20.74 -6.06
N PHE A 14 14.22 -19.71 -5.25
CA PHE A 14 13.29 -18.57 -5.15
C PHE A 14 13.09 -17.82 -6.47
N LEU A 15 14.06 -17.91 -7.39
CA LEU A 15 13.96 -17.32 -8.73
C LEU A 15 12.71 -17.83 -9.47
N ALA A 16 12.34 -19.10 -9.27
CA ALA A 16 11.19 -19.73 -9.90
C ALA A 16 9.84 -19.16 -9.41
N PHE A 17 9.81 -18.56 -8.21
CA PHE A 17 8.58 -18.08 -7.57
C PHE A 17 8.38 -16.56 -7.67
N SER A 18 9.24 -15.86 -8.42
CA SER A 18 9.19 -14.41 -8.50
C SER A 18 7.88 -13.85 -9.07
N GLY A 19 7.19 -14.59 -9.93
CA GLY A 19 5.96 -14.12 -10.58
C GLY A 19 4.77 -13.89 -9.62
N LEU A 20 4.84 -14.42 -8.39
CA LEU A 20 3.79 -14.24 -7.38
C LEU A 20 3.65 -12.77 -6.95
N GLU A 21 4.73 -11.99 -7.00
CA GLU A 21 4.70 -10.56 -6.69
C GLU A 21 3.87 -9.77 -7.72
N SER A 22 4.05 -10.05 -9.01
CA SER A 22 3.34 -9.34 -10.09
C SER A 22 1.82 -9.52 -9.99
N ILE A 23 1.36 -10.69 -9.51
CA ILE A 23 -0.07 -10.94 -9.25
C ILE A 23 -0.59 -9.99 -8.15
N SER A 24 0.18 -9.79 -7.08
CA SER A 24 -0.19 -8.87 -6.00
C SER A 24 -0.27 -7.41 -6.47
N GLN A 25 0.62 -7.01 -7.39
CA GLN A 25 0.61 -5.67 -7.98
C GLN A 25 -0.62 -5.43 -8.88
N LEU A 26 -1.17 -6.50 -9.47
CA LEU A 26 -2.42 -6.48 -10.24
C LEU A 26 -3.68 -6.57 -9.36
N SER A 27 -3.56 -6.76 -8.05
CA SER A 27 -4.72 -6.83 -7.15
C SER A 27 -5.74 -5.68 -7.30
N PRO A 28 -5.36 -4.42 -7.60
CA PRO A 28 -6.34 -3.35 -7.74
C PRO A 28 -7.22 -3.48 -9.00
N VAL A 29 -6.72 -4.19 -10.02
CA VAL A 29 -7.42 -4.39 -11.30
C VAL A 29 -8.29 -5.65 -11.32
N MET A 30 -8.20 -6.48 -10.28
CA MET A 30 -8.98 -7.71 -10.15
C MET A 30 -10.45 -7.42 -9.88
N LYS A 31 -11.32 -8.29 -10.40
CA LYS A 31 -12.77 -8.27 -10.17
C LYS A 31 -13.09 -8.35 -8.67
N THR A 32 -14.09 -7.60 -8.22
CA THR A 32 -14.61 -7.68 -6.85
C THR A 32 -15.47 -8.95 -6.66
N PRO A 33 -15.43 -9.62 -5.49
CA PRO A 33 -14.62 -9.31 -4.30
C PRO A 33 -13.14 -9.72 -4.46
N ARG A 34 -12.25 -8.72 -4.38
CA ARG A 34 -10.81 -8.87 -4.69
C ARG A 34 -10.11 -9.94 -3.84
N LYS A 35 -10.44 -10.02 -2.54
CA LYS A 35 -9.85 -11.01 -1.62
C LYS A 35 -10.08 -12.44 -2.10
N LYS A 36 -11.27 -12.75 -2.62
CA LYS A 36 -11.60 -14.09 -3.12
C LYS A 36 -10.89 -14.38 -4.43
N VAL A 37 -10.96 -13.44 -5.39
CA VAL A 37 -10.36 -13.61 -6.72
C VAL A 37 -8.84 -13.73 -6.63
N ALA A 38 -8.18 -12.84 -5.87
CA ALA A 38 -6.74 -12.89 -5.65
C ALA A 38 -6.32 -14.19 -4.95
N GLY A 39 -7.09 -14.63 -3.95
CA GLY A 39 -6.83 -15.89 -3.24
C GLY A 39 -6.90 -17.11 -4.15
N ILE A 40 -7.93 -17.20 -5.00
CA ILE A 40 -8.07 -18.30 -5.97
C ILE A 40 -6.93 -18.27 -7.00
N ALA A 41 -6.63 -17.10 -7.56
CA ALA A 41 -5.55 -16.95 -8.54
C ALA A 41 -4.19 -17.37 -7.95
N LEU A 42 -3.87 -16.90 -6.74
CA LEU A 42 -2.64 -17.27 -6.06
C LEU A 42 -2.59 -18.78 -5.75
N LEU A 43 -3.68 -19.37 -5.30
CA LEU A 43 -3.76 -20.81 -5.02
C LEU A 43 -3.50 -21.62 -6.28
N ILE A 44 -4.14 -21.28 -7.41
CA ILE A 44 -3.94 -21.98 -8.69
C ILE A 44 -2.47 -21.89 -9.10
N VAL A 45 -1.86 -20.71 -9.02
CA VAL A 45 -0.45 -20.51 -9.42
C VAL A 45 0.51 -21.27 -8.49
N VAL A 46 0.29 -21.24 -7.18
CA VAL A 46 1.11 -22.00 -6.23
C VAL A 46 0.98 -23.50 -6.46
N LEU A 47 -0.24 -23.99 -6.72
CA LEU A 47 -0.49 -25.40 -7.01
C LEU A 47 0.18 -25.83 -8.32
N THR A 48 0.05 -25.04 -9.39
CA THR A 48 0.65 -25.37 -10.69
C THR A 48 2.16 -25.36 -10.60
N ILE A 49 2.79 -24.30 -10.08
CA ILE A 49 4.25 -24.23 -9.94
C ILE A 49 4.76 -25.29 -8.97
N GLY A 50 4.07 -25.50 -7.85
CA GLY A 50 4.43 -26.49 -6.83
C GLY A 50 4.37 -27.93 -7.35
N LEU A 51 3.55 -28.21 -8.36
CA LEU A 51 3.47 -29.52 -9.01
C LEU A 51 4.43 -29.62 -10.21
N THR A 52 4.41 -28.65 -11.13
CA THR A 52 5.13 -28.75 -12.40
C THR A 52 6.63 -28.54 -12.24
N SER A 53 7.08 -27.61 -11.38
CA SER A 53 8.52 -27.33 -11.24
C SER A 53 9.30 -28.54 -10.68
N PRO A 54 8.85 -29.22 -9.61
CA PRO A 54 9.53 -30.43 -9.14
C PRO A 54 9.48 -31.56 -10.17
N LEU A 55 8.33 -31.81 -10.80
CA LEU A 55 8.20 -32.87 -11.82
C LEU A 55 9.13 -32.65 -13.01
N LEU A 56 9.16 -31.42 -13.56
CA LEU A 56 10.05 -31.09 -14.68
C LEU A 56 11.51 -31.16 -14.27
N THR A 57 11.86 -30.77 -13.03
CA THR A 57 13.23 -30.91 -12.51
C THR A 57 13.63 -32.38 -12.41
N ILE A 58 12.75 -33.23 -11.86
CA ILE A 58 12.99 -34.68 -11.75
C ILE A 58 13.17 -35.28 -13.14
N PHE A 59 12.26 -35.03 -14.07
CA PHE A 59 12.35 -35.58 -15.43
C PHE A 59 13.60 -35.09 -16.17
N SER A 60 13.92 -33.80 -16.09
CA SER A 60 15.09 -33.24 -16.77
C SER A 60 16.41 -33.80 -16.21
N THR A 61 16.54 -33.85 -14.88
CA THR A 61 17.79 -34.30 -14.25
C THR A 61 18.01 -35.82 -14.33
N LEU A 62 16.93 -36.61 -14.29
CA LEU A 62 17.03 -38.07 -14.38
C LEU A 62 17.14 -38.58 -15.81
N LEU A 63 16.45 -37.96 -16.77
CA LEU A 63 16.47 -38.40 -18.17
C LEU A 63 17.60 -37.76 -18.99
N GLN A 64 18.16 -36.63 -18.54
CA GLN A 64 19.23 -35.90 -19.23
C GLN A 64 20.39 -35.48 -18.31
N PRO A 65 21.05 -36.43 -17.62
CA PRO A 65 22.09 -36.09 -16.65
C PRO A 65 23.32 -35.43 -17.29
N GLN A 66 23.66 -35.79 -18.53
CA GLN A 66 24.79 -35.19 -19.25
C GLN A 66 24.49 -33.74 -19.66
N GLU A 67 23.30 -33.49 -20.20
CA GLU A 67 22.91 -32.15 -20.64
C GLU A 67 22.63 -31.21 -19.46
N ALA A 68 22.23 -31.76 -18.30
CA ALA A 68 22.07 -30.99 -17.07
C ALA A 68 23.42 -30.55 -16.47
N ALA A 69 24.49 -31.32 -16.71
CA ALA A 69 25.84 -30.96 -16.28
C ALA A 69 26.55 -29.98 -17.22
N ASP A 70 26.07 -29.87 -18.47
CA ASP A 70 26.65 -28.98 -19.49
C ASP A 70 26.24 -27.50 -19.23
N PRO A 71 27.20 -26.56 -19.09
CA PRO A 71 26.92 -25.14 -18.84
C PRO A 71 26.08 -24.44 -19.91
N VAL A 72 26.08 -24.92 -21.15
CA VAL A 72 25.34 -24.33 -22.27
C VAL A 72 23.96 -24.95 -22.37
N LYS A 73 23.88 -26.28 -22.30
CA LYS A 73 22.63 -27.03 -22.53
C LYS A 73 21.72 -27.08 -21.31
N ASN A 74 22.23 -26.80 -20.10
CA ASN A 74 21.40 -26.75 -18.89
C ASN A 74 20.24 -25.74 -18.98
N SER A 75 20.37 -24.72 -19.83
CA SER A 75 19.34 -23.69 -20.07
C SER A 75 18.22 -24.15 -21.01
N GLN A 76 18.41 -25.29 -21.68
CA GLN A 76 17.53 -25.80 -22.74
C GLN A 76 16.90 -27.15 -22.38
N LEU A 77 17.06 -27.63 -21.15
CA LEU A 77 16.66 -28.97 -20.70
C LEU A 77 15.21 -29.32 -21.06
N ILE A 78 14.27 -28.40 -20.89
CA ILE A 78 12.86 -28.65 -21.19
C ILE A 78 12.65 -28.89 -22.70
N SER A 79 13.31 -28.09 -23.55
CA SER A 79 13.24 -28.26 -25.02
C SER A 79 13.96 -29.52 -25.50
N LEU A 80 15.11 -29.85 -24.91
CA LEU A 80 15.83 -31.08 -25.21
C LEU A 80 14.98 -32.29 -24.80
N LEU A 81 14.32 -32.23 -23.64
CA LEU A 81 13.43 -33.30 -23.17
C LEU A 81 12.26 -33.52 -24.12
N ALA A 82 11.67 -32.45 -24.63
CA ALA A 82 10.70 -32.51 -25.70
C ALA A 82 11.26 -33.15 -26.98
N GLY A 83 12.50 -32.84 -27.35
CA GLY A 83 13.17 -33.42 -28.51
C GLY A 83 13.37 -34.93 -28.44
N HIS A 84 13.66 -35.46 -27.26
CA HIS A 84 13.82 -36.90 -27.05
C HIS A 84 12.55 -37.70 -27.37
N TRP A 85 11.35 -37.11 -27.18
CA TRP A 85 10.07 -37.81 -27.34
C TRP A 85 9.29 -37.40 -28.59
N GLY A 86 9.44 -36.14 -29.02
CA GLY A 86 8.69 -35.56 -30.14
C GLY A 86 9.57 -35.07 -31.29
N ASN A 87 10.84 -35.49 -31.32
CA ASN A 87 11.82 -35.12 -32.33
C ASN A 87 12.04 -33.59 -32.42
N ALA A 88 12.76 -33.12 -33.45
CA ALA A 88 13.05 -31.71 -33.67
C ALA A 88 11.80 -30.81 -33.70
N PHE A 89 10.64 -31.34 -34.10
CA PHE A 89 9.39 -30.58 -34.13
C PHE A 89 8.97 -30.14 -32.72
N LEU A 90 8.80 -31.09 -31.78
CA LEU A 90 8.37 -30.77 -30.43
C LEU A 90 9.45 -29.98 -29.66
N GLN A 91 10.73 -30.27 -29.89
CA GLN A 91 11.83 -29.46 -29.34
C GLN A 91 11.73 -28.00 -29.77
N THR A 92 11.49 -27.75 -31.06
CA THR A 92 11.41 -26.40 -31.61
C THR A 92 10.17 -25.68 -31.13
N GLU A 93 9.01 -26.36 -31.08
CA GLU A 93 7.77 -25.80 -30.53
C GLU A 93 7.96 -25.37 -29.08
N VAL A 94 8.50 -26.25 -28.23
CA VAL A 94 8.76 -25.95 -26.81
C VAL A 94 9.78 -24.82 -26.65
N ALA A 95 10.81 -24.76 -27.47
CA ALA A 95 11.78 -23.66 -27.44
C ALA A 95 11.13 -22.32 -27.83
N ILE A 96 10.27 -22.30 -28.87
CA ILE A 96 9.56 -21.10 -29.31
C ILE A 96 8.56 -20.65 -28.24
N SER A 97 7.76 -21.57 -27.69
CA SER A 97 6.77 -21.24 -26.66
C SER A 97 7.41 -20.78 -25.36
N ALA A 98 8.49 -21.43 -24.90
CA ALA A 98 9.26 -20.98 -23.76
C ALA A 98 9.90 -19.59 -23.99
N GLY A 99 10.46 -19.37 -25.19
CA GLY A 99 10.99 -18.06 -25.59
C GLY A 99 9.93 -16.96 -25.58
N ALA A 100 8.75 -17.25 -26.12
CA ALA A 100 7.62 -16.32 -26.10
C ALA A 100 7.19 -15.98 -24.66
N LEU A 101 7.11 -16.98 -23.77
CA LEU A 101 6.80 -16.77 -22.35
C LEU A 101 7.82 -15.86 -21.65
N LEU A 102 9.11 -16.00 -21.96
CA LEU A 102 10.17 -15.12 -21.43
C LEU A 102 10.02 -13.66 -21.91
N VAL A 103 9.60 -13.45 -23.17
CA VAL A 103 9.29 -12.12 -23.70
C VAL A 103 8.09 -11.51 -22.97
N PHE A 104 7.02 -12.28 -22.73
CA PHE A 104 5.87 -11.82 -21.95
C PHE A 104 6.23 -11.50 -20.49
N ALA A 105 7.07 -12.33 -19.86
CA ALA A 105 7.59 -12.08 -18.52
C ALA A 105 8.39 -10.78 -18.46
N SER A 106 9.24 -10.53 -19.44
CA SER A 106 10.02 -9.28 -19.56
C SER A 106 9.13 -8.06 -19.70
N ASN A 107 8.09 -8.12 -20.53
CA ASN A 107 7.10 -7.04 -20.66
C ASN A 107 6.39 -6.77 -19.33
N THR A 108 6.00 -7.82 -18.62
CA THR A 108 5.35 -7.71 -17.30
C THR A 108 6.28 -7.04 -16.28
N ALA A 109 7.56 -7.41 -16.28
CA ALA A 109 8.57 -6.82 -15.41
C ALA A 109 8.81 -5.33 -15.70
N ILE A 110 8.86 -4.94 -16.99
CA ILE A 110 8.96 -3.51 -17.39
C ILE A 110 7.75 -2.74 -16.87
N ILE A 111 6.55 -3.31 -17.00
CA ILE A 111 5.31 -2.69 -16.50
C ILE A 111 5.35 -2.49 -14.98
N GLY A 112 5.78 -3.50 -14.23
CA GLY A 112 5.96 -3.39 -12.77
C GLY A 112 6.99 -2.33 -12.40
N ALA A 113 8.17 -2.35 -13.02
CA ALA A 113 9.27 -1.45 -12.71
C ALA A 113 8.92 0.02 -12.91
N TYR A 114 8.30 0.39 -14.04
CA TYR A 114 7.95 1.79 -14.28
C TYR A 114 6.86 2.29 -13.32
N HIS A 115 5.92 1.44 -12.89
CA HIS A 115 4.93 1.82 -11.88
C HIS A 115 5.57 2.08 -10.52
N VAL A 116 6.58 1.28 -10.14
CA VAL A 116 7.37 1.52 -8.91
C VAL A 116 8.11 2.86 -9.00
N PHE A 117 8.78 3.16 -10.12
CA PHE A 117 9.45 4.45 -10.30
C PHE A 117 8.49 5.65 -10.22
N MET A 118 7.31 5.53 -10.85
CA MET A 118 6.27 6.56 -10.73
C MET A 118 5.73 6.68 -9.31
N ALA A 119 5.53 5.57 -8.59
CA ALA A 119 5.06 5.59 -7.21
C ALA A 119 6.06 6.30 -6.30
N LEU A 120 7.35 5.96 -6.39
CA LEU A 120 8.42 6.61 -5.63
C LEU A 120 8.53 8.11 -5.95
N SER A 121 8.36 8.50 -7.22
CA SER A 121 8.37 9.90 -7.64
C SER A 121 7.15 10.67 -7.13
N ARG A 122 5.95 10.04 -7.14
CA ARG A 122 4.73 10.62 -6.53
C ARG A 122 4.86 10.81 -5.02
N MET A 123 5.62 9.95 -4.36
CA MET A 123 5.97 10.07 -2.94
C MET A 123 7.16 11.01 -2.67
N GLU A 124 7.65 11.74 -3.69
CA GLU A 124 8.77 12.69 -3.58
C GLU A 124 10.11 12.05 -3.14
N PHE A 125 10.25 10.73 -3.31
CA PHE A 125 11.51 9.99 -3.07
C PHE A 125 12.31 9.75 -4.37
N PHE A 126 11.78 10.16 -5.52
CA PHE A 126 12.44 9.98 -6.81
C PHE A 126 12.24 11.24 -7.69
N PRO A 127 13.13 11.53 -8.67
CA PRO A 127 13.02 12.75 -9.48
C PRO A 127 11.67 12.91 -10.18
N ALA A 128 11.14 14.13 -10.17
CA ALA A 128 9.80 14.43 -10.71
C ALA A 128 9.69 14.29 -12.25
N PHE A 129 10.81 14.36 -12.99
CA PHE A 129 10.79 14.20 -14.45
C PHE A 129 10.27 12.82 -14.90
N VAL A 130 10.40 11.82 -14.03
CA VAL A 130 9.95 10.44 -14.26
C VAL A 130 8.44 10.36 -14.46
N LEU A 131 7.69 11.29 -13.83
CA LEU A 131 6.23 11.41 -13.98
C LEU A 131 5.80 12.09 -15.29
N GLN A 132 6.72 12.67 -16.05
CA GLN A 132 6.36 13.37 -17.29
C GLN A 132 5.81 12.38 -18.32
N ARG A 133 4.60 12.66 -18.77
CA ARG A 133 3.89 11.89 -19.79
C ARG A 133 4.03 12.56 -21.15
N ASN A 134 4.11 11.76 -22.20
CA ASN A 134 4.13 12.26 -23.57
C ASN A 134 2.75 12.81 -23.97
N LYS A 135 2.71 13.94 -24.69
CA LYS A 135 1.46 14.59 -25.13
C LYS A 135 0.64 13.75 -26.11
N LEU A 136 1.30 12.95 -26.97
CA LEU A 136 0.61 12.18 -28.03
C LEU A 136 -0.16 10.96 -27.49
N ARG A 137 0.45 10.18 -26.59
CA ARG A 137 -0.10 8.89 -26.11
C ARG A 137 -0.42 8.88 -24.61
N GLY A 138 -0.07 9.93 -23.87
CA GLY A 138 -0.22 9.99 -22.41
C GLY A 138 0.67 9.00 -21.66
N THR A 139 1.66 8.38 -22.30
CA THR A 139 2.52 7.37 -21.69
C THR A 139 3.68 7.99 -20.91
N PRO A 140 4.08 7.41 -19.76
CA PRO A 140 5.22 7.88 -18.95
C PRO A 140 6.54 7.45 -19.59
N HIS A 141 6.87 8.04 -20.73
CA HIS A 141 8.02 7.66 -21.57
C HIS A 141 9.37 7.65 -20.84
N TYR A 142 9.64 8.59 -19.93
CA TYR A 142 10.88 8.56 -19.13
C TYR A 142 10.92 7.40 -18.14
N SER A 143 9.79 7.06 -17.51
CA SER A 143 9.72 5.89 -16.62
C SER A 143 9.94 4.59 -17.40
N ILE A 144 9.32 4.47 -18.58
CA ILE A 144 9.47 3.29 -19.46
C ILE A 144 10.91 3.19 -19.97
N ALA A 145 11.51 4.31 -20.38
CA ALA A 145 12.90 4.37 -20.81
C ALA A 145 13.83 3.91 -19.68
N LEU A 146 13.65 4.40 -18.46
CA LEU A 146 14.45 3.98 -17.31
C LEU A 146 14.30 2.47 -17.02
N ALA A 147 13.07 1.96 -17.04
CA ALA A 147 12.76 0.54 -16.85
C ALA A 147 13.32 -0.37 -17.95
N THR A 148 13.69 0.19 -19.11
CA THR A 148 14.23 -0.56 -20.26
C THR A 148 15.75 -0.44 -20.33
N PHE A 149 16.29 0.79 -20.23
CA PHE A 149 17.72 1.05 -20.38
C PHE A 149 18.55 0.52 -19.21
N ILE A 150 18.02 0.53 -17.97
CA ILE A 150 18.76 -0.03 -16.83
C ILE A 150 19.01 -1.53 -17.03
N PRO A 151 18.00 -2.39 -17.28
CA PRO A 151 18.25 -3.81 -17.59
C PRO A 151 19.17 -4.05 -18.78
N ILE A 152 19.06 -3.24 -19.85
CA ILE A 152 19.97 -3.34 -21.01
C ILE A 152 21.41 -3.05 -20.60
N ALA A 153 21.65 -1.99 -19.83
CA ALA A 153 22.99 -1.66 -19.32
C ALA A 153 23.57 -2.79 -18.46
N VAL A 154 22.74 -3.40 -17.61
CA VAL A 154 23.12 -4.56 -16.79
C VAL A 154 23.46 -5.77 -17.66
N LEU A 155 22.67 -6.07 -18.68
CA LEU A 155 22.90 -7.17 -19.62
C LEU A 155 24.26 -7.02 -20.34
N ILE A 156 24.57 -5.80 -20.80
CA ILE A 156 25.86 -5.48 -21.43
C ILE A 156 27.01 -5.63 -20.42
N LEU A 157 26.86 -5.12 -19.20
CA LEU A 157 27.88 -5.18 -18.16
C LEU A 157 28.23 -6.63 -17.78
N VAL A 158 27.22 -7.49 -17.69
CA VAL A 158 27.37 -8.92 -17.34
C VAL A 158 27.76 -9.78 -18.57
N LYS A 159 27.88 -9.17 -19.76
CA LYS A 159 28.20 -9.85 -21.03
C LYS A 159 27.29 -11.04 -21.33
N GLY A 160 26.01 -10.94 -20.95
CA GLY A 160 25.04 -12.02 -21.13
C GLY A 160 25.25 -13.27 -20.25
N ASN A 161 26.09 -13.22 -19.20
CA ASN A 161 26.24 -14.34 -18.29
C ASN A 161 24.99 -14.55 -17.43
N ILE A 162 24.19 -15.56 -17.77
CA ILE A 162 22.92 -15.89 -17.11
C ILE A 162 23.07 -16.30 -15.64
N ILE A 163 24.22 -16.87 -15.24
CA ILE A 163 24.46 -17.29 -13.86
C ILE A 163 24.63 -16.06 -12.97
N ILE A 164 25.48 -15.12 -13.39
CA ILE A 164 25.69 -13.86 -12.67
C ILE A 164 24.39 -13.04 -12.64
N LEU A 165 23.66 -13.00 -13.77
CA LEU A 165 22.39 -12.28 -13.85
C LEU A 165 21.34 -12.88 -12.91
N GLY A 166 21.25 -14.22 -12.83
CA GLY A 166 20.39 -14.93 -11.89
C GLY A 166 20.77 -14.67 -10.43
N ASP A 167 22.06 -14.68 -10.10
CA ASP A 167 22.55 -14.38 -8.75
C ASP A 167 22.18 -12.93 -8.32
N MET A 168 22.38 -11.96 -9.23
CA MET A 168 22.01 -10.56 -9.04
C MET A 168 20.50 -10.37 -8.87
N TYR A 169 19.69 -11.09 -9.64
CA TYR A 169 18.24 -11.06 -9.52
C TYR A 169 17.79 -11.63 -8.16
N ALA A 170 18.33 -12.79 -7.77
CA ALA A 170 18.00 -13.43 -6.51
C ALA A 170 18.37 -12.53 -5.32
N PHE A 171 19.48 -11.78 -5.40
CA PHE A 171 19.84 -10.79 -4.40
C PHE A 171 18.76 -9.72 -4.24
N GLY A 172 18.31 -9.12 -5.36
CA GLY A 172 17.32 -8.04 -5.35
C GLY A 172 15.96 -8.52 -4.83
N LEU A 173 15.49 -9.65 -5.32
CA LEU A 173 14.21 -10.25 -4.93
C LEU A 173 14.18 -10.64 -3.46
N LEU A 174 15.17 -11.41 -2.99
CA LEU A 174 15.21 -11.87 -1.60
C LEU A 174 15.41 -10.69 -0.63
N GLY A 175 16.15 -9.66 -1.03
CA GLY A 175 16.30 -8.43 -0.26
C GLY A 175 14.98 -7.66 -0.14
N ALA A 176 14.26 -7.49 -1.25
CA ALA A 176 12.94 -6.85 -1.26
C ALA A 176 11.94 -7.61 -0.36
N PHE A 177 11.83 -8.94 -0.52
CA PHE A 177 10.96 -9.76 0.32
C PHE A 177 11.36 -9.75 1.78
N THR A 178 12.65 -9.75 2.10
CA THR A 178 13.11 -9.60 3.49
C THR A 178 12.56 -8.32 4.11
N LEU A 179 12.68 -7.18 3.43
CA LEU A 179 12.16 -5.90 3.91
C LEU A 179 10.64 -5.89 4.02
N THR A 180 9.93 -6.46 3.05
CA THR A 180 8.46 -6.58 3.08
C THR A 180 7.98 -7.45 4.24
N CYS A 181 8.58 -8.62 4.42
CA CYS A 181 8.25 -9.55 5.50
C CYS A 181 8.49 -8.92 6.88
N LEU A 182 9.66 -8.29 7.08
CA LEU A 182 9.95 -7.55 8.31
C LEU A 182 8.96 -6.42 8.58
N GLY A 183 8.58 -5.67 7.53
CA GLY A 183 7.56 -4.60 7.63
C GLY A 183 6.20 -5.14 8.07
N LEU A 184 5.73 -6.24 7.46
CA LEU A 184 4.46 -6.88 7.82
C LEU A 184 4.48 -7.45 9.24
N ASP A 185 5.58 -8.06 9.66
CA ASP A 185 5.72 -8.59 11.03
C ASP A 185 5.70 -7.46 12.07
N LEU A 186 6.34 -6.33 11.79
CA LEU A 186 6.27 -5.14 12.63
C LEU A 186 4.83 -4.60 12.73
N VAL A 187 4.11 -4.54 11.61
CA VAL A 187 2.70 -4.12 11.59
C VAL A 187 1.84 -5.08 12.42
N ARG A 188 1.94 -6.39 12.19
CA ARG A 188 1.21 -7.42 12.95
C ARG A 188 1.50 -7.35 14.45
N TYR A 189 2.76 -7.11 14.82
CA TYR A 189 3.16 -6.94 16.21
C TYR A 189 2.51 -5.68 16.83
N ARG A 190 2.54 -4.55 16.12
CA ARG A 190 1.92 -3.29 16.56
C ARG A 190 0.41 -3.42 16.72
N GLU A 191 -0.27 -4.06 15.77
CA GLU A 191 -1.71 -4.34 15.83
C GLU A 191 -2.07 -5.21 17.03
N ARG A 192 -1.34 -6.32 17.25
CA ARG A 192 -1.53 -7.18 18.43
C ARG A 192 -1.31 -6.42 19.74
N LYS A 193 -0.28 -5.57 19.80
CA LYS A 193 -0.02 -4.72 20.97
C LYS A 193 -1.18 -3.73 21.21
N ALA A 194 -1.71 -3.11 20.15
CA ALA A 194 -2.85 -2.20 20.24
C ALA A 194 -4.13 -2.90 20.72
N ILE A 195 -4.42 -4.11 20.23
CA ILE A 195 -5.55 -4.93 20.68
C ILE A 195 -5.40 -5.27 22.17
N ARG A 196 -4.20 -5.66 22.62
CA ARG A 196 -3.93 -5.94 24.04
C ARG A 196 -4.08 -4.70 24.92
N ALA A 197 -3.63 -3.54 24.45
CA ALA A 197 -3.77 -2.28 25.19
C ALA A 197 -5.25 -1.88 25.37
N LYS A 198 -6.09 -2.04 24.34
CA LYS A 198 -7.54 -1.79 24.43
C LYS A 198 -8.25 -2.72 25.42
N ARG A 199 -7.76 -3.95 25.60
CA ARG A 199 -8.30 -4.90 26.58
C ARG A 199 -7.98 -4.50 28.04
N TYR A 200 -6.91 -3.75 28.26
CA TYR A 200 -6.47 -3.35 29.61
C TYR A 200 -7.02 -1.98 30.05
N GLN A 201 -7.74 -1.25 29.19
CA GLN A 201 -8.49 -0.07 29.62
C GLN A 201 -9.77 -0.54 30.33
N PRO A 202 -9.90 -0.36 31.66
CA PRO A 202 -11.14 -0.67 32.35
C PRO A 202 -12.25 0.19 31.74
N ALA A 203 -13.39 -0.43 31.44
CA ALA A 203 -14.57 0.30 31.03
C ALA A 203 -14.86 1.35 32.10
N VAL A 204 -14.72 2.63 31.73
CA VAL A 204 -15.20 3.72 32.57
C VAL A 204 -16.69 3.46 32.76
N THR A 205 -17.08 3.18 34.01
CA THR A 205 -18.47 3.04 34.45
C THR A 205 -19.23 4.28 34.01
N GLN A 206 -20.01 4.16 32.93
CA GLN A 206 -21.11 5.08 32.68
C GLN A 206 -22.14 4.85 33.80
N PRO A 207 -22.56 5.88 34.54
CA PRO A 207 -23.66 5.72 35.47
C PRO A 207 -24.91 5.30 34.68
N GLU A 208 -25.47 4.15 35.03
CA GLU A 208 -26.74 3.68 34.51
C GLU A 208 -27.83 4.71 34.84
N ASN A 209 -28.30 5.44 33.83
CA ASN A 209 -29.60 6.10 33.93
C ASN A 209 -30.66 5.01 33.84
N GLY A 210 -31.28 4.70 34.98
CA GLY A 210 -32.34 3.72 35.09
C GLY A 210 -33.57 4.13 34.27
N HIS A 211 -33.89 3.30 33.29
CA HIS A 211 -35.24 3.17 32.75
C HIS A 211 -35.50 1.68 32.49
N GLU A 212 -36.34 1.07 33.34
CA GLU A 212 -36.91 -0.25 33.11
C GLU A 212 -37.73 -0.26 31.81
N PRO A 213 -37.60 -1.27 30.94
CA PRO A 213 -38.50 -1.41 29.80
C PRO A 213 -39.80 -2.09 30.26
N LEU A 214 -40.87 -1.31 30.29
CA LEU A 214 -42.25 -1.80 30.44
C LEU A 214 -42.63 -2.68 29.24
N ALA A 215 -43.16 -3.87 29.55
CA ALA A 215 -43.75 -4.79 28.59
C ALA A 215 -45.01 -4.18 27.93
N GLY A 216 -45.12 -4.31 26.60
CA GLY A 216 -46.27 -3.84 25.83
C GLY A 216 -46.50 -4.71 24.59
N ASN A 217 -47.70 -5.26 24.51
CA ASN A 217 -48.16 -6.34 23.64
C ASN A 217 -48.03 -6.13 22.12
N GLN A 218 -47.90 -7.27 21.45
CA GLN A 218 -48.16 -7.49 20.02
C GLN A 218 -49.53 -6.95 19.59
N LEU A 219 -49.59 -6.36 18.40
CA LEU A 219 -50.75 -6.42 17.49
C LEU A 219 -50.24 -6.21 16.05
N GLU A 220 -50.48 -7.23 15.23
CA GLU A 220 -50.26 -7.26 13.78
C GLU A 220 -51.25 -6.33 13.07
N THR A 221 -50.82 -5.64 12.01
CA THR A 221 -51.69 -5.24 10.90
C THR A 221 -50.87 -5.14 9.62
N GLU A 222 -51.31 -5.93 8.63
CA GLU A 222 -50.85 -6.02 7.25
C GLU A 222 -51.28 -4.85 6.35
N ALA A 223 -50.69 -4.83 5.15
CA ALA A 223 -50.99 -4.03 3.94
C ALA A 223 -50.36 -2.62 3.89
N THR A 224 -49.76 -2.13 2.80
CA THR A 224 -49.96 -2.42 1.37
C THR A 224 -48.74 -1.95 0.55
N SER A 225 -48.59 -2.53 -0.63
CA SER A 225 -47.55 -2.32 -1.65
C SER A 225 -47.54 -0.94 -2.32
N SER A 226 -46.36 -0.49 -2.78
CA SER A 226 -46.15 -0.05 -4.18
C SER A 226 -44.67 0.28 -4.48
N SER A 227 -44.26 -0.17 -5.66
CA SER A 227 -42.95 -0.06 -6.28
C SER A 227 -42.63 1.36 -6.77
N THR A 228 -41.36 1.77 -6.76
CA THR A 228 -40.78 2.47 -7.93
C THR A 228 -39.28 2.18 -8.01
N ARG A 229 -38.85 1.75 -9.19
CA ARG A 229 -37.49 1.41 -9.61
C ARG A 229 -36.91 2.62 -10.36
N GLN A 230 -35.84 3.22 -9.85
CA GLN A 230 -34.91 4.15 -10.54
C GLN A 230 -33.56 3.96 -9.82
N GLN A 231 -32.59 3.22 -10.36
CA GLN A 231 -31.64 3.53 -11.43
C GLN A 231 -30.65 4.66 -11.07
N ASP A 232 -29.37 4.26 -11.01
CA ASP A 232 -28.11 5.02 -11.02
C ASP A 232 -27.71 5.89 -9.81
N THR A 233 -26.64 5.46 -9.10
CA THR A 233 -25.29 6.00 -9.34
C THR A 233 -24.22 5.32 -8.48
N PHE A 234 -23.11 5.03 -9.15
CA PHE A 234 -21.79 4.62 -8.68
C PHE A 234 -21.35 5.39 -7.42
N ASN A 235 -21.00 4.68 -6.34
CA ASN A 235 -20.15 5.22 -5.28
C ASN A 235 -18.98 4.26 -5.03
N GLY A 236 -17.80 4.72 -5.44
CA GLY A 236 -16.53 4.10 -5.15
C GLY A 236 -16.11 4.43 -3.72
N ASP A 237 -16.26 3.45 -2.84
CA ASP A 237 -15.49 3.37 -1.60
C ASP A 237 -14.68 2.07 -1.65
N ALA A 238 -13.43 2.18 -2.09
CA ALA A 238 -12.50 1.08 -2.14
C ALA A 238 -11.16 1.47 -1.50
N LEU A 239 -11.16 1.54 -0.17
CA LEU A 239 -9.99 1.24 0.65
C LEU A 239 -10.45 0.49 1.90
N ALA A 240 -10.74 -0.80 1.71
CA ALA A 240 -10.92 -1.76 2.78
C ALA A 240 -9.98 -2.94 2.53
N GLY A 241 -8.89 -2.95 3.28
CA GLY A 241 -8.15 -4.17 3.60
C GLY A 241 -8.17 -4.30 5.12
N ILE A 242 -9.15 -5.04 5.64
CA ILE A 242 -9.09 -5.95 6.81
C ILE A 242 -10.51 -6.52 7.00
N SER A 243 -10.55 -7.84 7.08
CA SER A 243 -11.67 -8.78 7.14
C SER A 243 -12.97 -8.34 7.83
N ARG A 244 -14.10 -8.53 7.16
CA ARG A 244 -15.39 -8.90 7.78
C ARG A 244 -15.96 -10.11 7.06
N THR A 245 -16.25 -11.17 7.82
CA THR A 245 -17.05 -12.32 7.43
C THR A 245 -18.52 -11.90 7.50
N GLU A 246 -19.25 -12.01 6.39
CA GLU A 246 -20.70 -11.89 6.34
C GLU A 246 -21.30 -13.28 6.56
N ASP A 247 -22.09 -13.45 7.62
CA ASP A 247 -23.17 -14.43 7.68
C ASP A 247 -24.48 -13.65 7.93
N SER A 248 -25.50 -14.05 7.19
CA SER A 248 -26.79 -13.39 7.00
C SER A 248 -27.82 -13.69 8.09
N HIS A 249 -28.44 -12.66 8.67
CA HIS A 249 -29.91 -12.44 8.85
C HIS A 249 -30.16 -11.26 9.82
N PRO A 250 -31.20 -10.42 9.63
CA PRO A 250 -31.36 -9.17 10.36
C PRO A 250 -32.20 -9.35 11.63
N THR A 251 -31.65 -8.99 12.79
CA THR A 251 -32.44 -8.69 13.99
C THR A 251 -31.69 -7.62 14.81
N ALA A 252 -32.47 -6.75 15.46
CA ALA A 252 -32.13 -5.44 16.04
C ALA A 252 -30.74 -5.28 16.73
N PRO A 253 -30.16 -4.06 16.74
CA PRO A 253 -28.81 -3.84 17.27
C PRO A 253 -28.82 -3.82 18.81
N SER A 254 -28.49 -4.93 19.44
CA SER A 254 -27.93 -4.89 20.79
C SER A 254 -26.49 -4.39 20.69
N ALA A 255 -26.18 -3.31 21.41
CA ALA A 255 -24.86 -2.69 21.48
C ALA A 255 -23.88 -3.59 22.26
N GLN A 256 -23.55 -4.77 21.74
CA GLN A 256 -22.38 -5.52 22.15
C GLN A 256 -21.21 -5.09 21.27
N VAL A 257 -20.34 -4.25 21.85
CA VAL A 257 -19.01 -3.95 21.30
C VAL A 257 -18.25 -5.28 21.20
N ASN A 258 -18.26 -5.89 20.01
CA ASN A 258 -17.50 -7.10 19.71
C ASN A 258 -16.00 -6.80 19.88
N GLN A 259 -15.47 -7.05 21.08
CA GLN A 259 -14.03 -6.93 21.31
C GLN A 259 -13.31 -8.03 20.52
N PRO A 260 -12.35 -7.68 19.64
CA PRO A 260 -11.66 -8.69 18.84
C PRO A 260 -10.85 -9.61 19.75
N LYS A 261 -11.29 -10.86 19.91
CA LYS A 261 -10.55 -11.91 20.63
C LYS A 261 -9.42 -12.42 19.72
N ILE A 262 -8.19 -12.44 20.25
CA ILE A 262 -7.06 -13.13 19.58
C ILE A 262 -7.36 -14.62 19.60
N SER A 263 -7.63 -15.21 18.43
CA SER A 263 -7.89 -16.65 18.29
C SER A 263 -6.60 -17.46 18.19
N LEU A 264 -6.67 -18.77 18.45
CA LEU A 264 -5.55 -19.70 18.24
C LEU A 264 -5.06 -19.66 16.78
N TRP A 265 -5.97 -19.69 15.82
CA TRP A 265 -5.67 -19.55 14.40
C TRP A 265 -4.89 -18.27 14.07
N SER A 266 -5.32 -17.12 14.62
CA SER A 266 -4.60 -15.86 14.41
C SER A 266 -3.17 -15.91 14.95
N THR A 267 -2.91 -16.71 15.99
CA THR A 267 -1.60 -16.90 16.63
C THR A 267 -0.71 -17.83 15.82
N ILE A 268 -1.28 -18.88 15.25
CA ILE A 268 -0.57 -19.72 14.27
C ILE A 268 -0.15 -18.87 13.07
N ASP A 269 -1.06 -18.09 12.48
CA ASP A 269 -0.76 -17.22 11.35
C ASP A 269 0.35 -16.21 11.66
N PHE A 270 0.39 -15.70 12.90
CA PHE A 270 1.42 -14.78 13.35
C PHE A 270 2.80 -15.44 13.40
N TYR A 271 2.92 -16.64 13.99
CA TYR A 271 4.18 -17.36 14.04
C TYR A 271 4.61 -17.88 12.67
N LEU A 272 3.65 -18.27 11.82
CA LEU A 272 3.91 -18.66 10.44
C LEU A 272 4.54 -17.48 9.66
N GLY A 273 4.04 -16.26 9.87
CA GLY A 273 4.63 -15.05 9.32
C GLY A 273 6.10 -14.87 9.71
N PHE A 274 6.40 -14.96 11.00
CA PHE A 274 7.76 -14.82 11.50
C PHE A 274 8.70 -15.92 10.98
N LEU A 275 8.18 -17.15 10.84
CA LEU A 275 8.93 -18.26 10.23
C LEU A 275 9.26 -17.95 8.76
N THR A 276 8.30 -17.45 7.97
CA THR A 276 8.55 -17.03 6.58
C THR A 276 9.65 -15.96 6.53
N THR A 277 9.57 -14.95 7.40
CA THR A 277 10.60 -13.91 7.49
C THR A 277 11.98 -14.49 7.78
N ALA A 278 12.08 -15.41 8.76
CA ALA A 278 13.33 -16.07 9.07
C ALA A 278 13.91 -16.85 7.87
N LEU A 279 13.08 -17.62 7.16
CA LEU A 279 13.51 -18.39 5.99
C LEU A 279 14.04 -17.49 4.86
N VAL A 280 13.32 -16.42 4.54
CA VAL A 280 13.73 -15.47 3.50
C VAL A 280 15.00 -14.72 3.91
N MET A 281 15.11 -14.32 5.18
CA MET A 281 16.31 -13.68 5.71
C MET A 281 17.53 -14.59 5.65
N ILE A 282 17.39 -15.88 5.98
CA ILE A 282 18.46 -16.86 5.88
C ILE A 282 18.87 -17.03 4.41
N ALA A 283 17.92 -17.16 3.49
CA ALA A 283 18.21 -17.26 2.06
C ALA A 283 18.96 -16.03 1.54
N TRP A 284 18.52 -14.82 1.91
CA TRP A 284 19.16 -13.58 1.52
C TRP A 284 20.57 -13.43 2.12
N SER A 285 20.74 -13.76 3.40
CA SER A 285 22.03 -13.74 4.10
C SER A 285 23.03 -14.73 3.49
N THR A 286 22.54 -15.88 3.02
CA THR A 286 23.37 -16.86 2.31
C THR A 286 23.86 -16.28 0.99
N ASN A 287 22.99 -15.62 0.24
CA ASN A 287 23.35 -15.00 -1.02
C ASN A 287 24.38 -13.86 -0.82
N LEU A 288 24.20 -13.06 0.25
CA LEU A 288 25.12 -11.98 0.63
C LEU A 288 26.58 -12.47 0.74
N VAL A 289 26.79 -13.64 1.35
CA VAL A 289 28.13 -14.21 1.59
C VAL A 289 28.60 -15.06 0.42
N ALA A 290 27.72 -15.92 -0.13
CA ALA A 290 28.09 -16.90 -1.14
C ALA A 290 28.33 -16.28 -2.53
N LYS A 291 27.74 -15.11 -2.83
CA LYS A 291 27.76 -14.48 -4.16
C LYS A 291 28.28 -13.03 -4.09
N PRO A 292 29.61 -12.82 -3.95
CA PRO A 292 30.17 -11.49 -3.72
C PRO A 292 29.91 -10.51 -4.88
N LEU A 293 29.85 -10.98 -6.12
CA LEU A 293 29.53 -10.14 -7.29
C LEU A 293 28.08 -9.62 -7.23
N ALA A 294 27.13 -10.48 -6.88
CA ALA A 294 25.73 -10.10 -6.72
C ALA A 294 25.56 -9.11 -5.55
N THR A 295 26.28 -9.32 -4.46
CA THR A 295 26.31 -8.41 -3.30
C THR A 295 26.90 -7.05 -3.64
N ALA A 296 28.02 -7.00 -4.35
CA ALA A 296 28.63 -5.75 -4.79
C ALA A 296 27.71 -4.98 -5.74
N PHE A 297 27.13 -5.67 -6.74
CA PHE A 297 26.18 -5.08 -7.66
C PHE A 297 24.94 -4.56 -6.93
N GLY A 298 24.26 -5.42 -6.18
CA GLY A 298 23.01 -5.11 -5.53
C GLY A 298 23.16 -4.05 -4.44
N GLY A 299 24.24 -4.09 -3.67
CA GLY A 299 24.60 -3.06 -2.70
C GLY A 299 24.86 -1.71 -3.37
N THR A 300 25.52 -1.69 -4.52
CA THR A 300 25.75 -0.45 -5.29
C THR A 300 24.43 0.12 -5.82
N VAL A 301 23.58 -0.70 -6.44
CA VAL A 301 22.28 -0.24 -6.96
C VAL A 301 21.37 0.26 -5.84
N ALA A 302 21.29 -0.47 -4.72
CA ALA A 302 20.53 -0.04 -3.55
C ALA A 302 21.09 1.27 -2.96
N GLY A 303 22.41 1.39 -2.86
CA GLY A 303 23.09 2.59 -2.40
C GLY A 303 22.81 3.81 -3.28
N VAL A 304 22.89 3.66 -4.61
CA VAL A 304 22.53 4.72 -5.57
C VAL A 304 21.07 5.10 -5.43
N GLY A 305 20.16 4.12 -5.32
CA GLY A 305 18.73 4.37 -5.10
C GLY A 305 18.47 5.18 -3.82
N MET A 306 19.10 4.79 -2.71
CA MET A 306 19.00 5.50 -1.43
C MET A 306 19.62 6.90 -1.50
N LEU A 307 20.73 7.07 -2.22
CA LEU A 307 21.35 8.38 -2.43
C LEU A 307 20.42 9.31 -3.22
N VAL A 308 19.82 8.82 -4.31
CA VAL A 308 18.82 9.57 -5.09
C VAL A 308 17.65 9.98 -4.21
N ALA A 309 17.12 9.05 -3.41
CA ALA A 309 16.02 9.33 -2.49
C ALA A 309 16.41 10.35 -1.42
N TYR A 310 17.61 10.24 -0.85
CA TYR A 310 18.12 11.17 0.15
C TYR A 310 18.33 12.59 -0.41
N ILE A 311 18.93 12.72 -1.60
CA ILE A 311 19.13 14.01 -2.27
C ILE A 311 17.78 14.66 -2.55
N ASN A 312 16.82 13.89 -3.04
CA ASN A 312 15.49 14.37 -3.36
C ASN A 312 14.75 14.83 -2.09
N TYR A 313 14.75 14.00 -1.05
CA TYR A 313 14.20 14.32 0.28
C TYR A 313 14.84 15.57 0.88
N MET A 314 16.17 15.70 0.81
CA MET A 314 16.89 16.87 1.34
C MET A 314 16.55 18.14 0.55
N GLY A 315 16.39 18.03 -0.77
CA GLY A 315 15.93 19.13 -1.61
C GLY A 315 14.55 19.65 -1.21
N HIS A 316 13.61 18.74 -0.95
CA HIS A 316 12.26 19.09 -0.46
C HIS A 316 12.32 19.70 0.95
N LYS A 317 13.10 19.10 1.85
CA LYS A 317 13.27 19.58 3.22
C LYS A 317 13.85 21.00 3.28
N ARG A 318 14.82 21.34 2.42
CA ARG A 318 15.37 22.70 2.30
C ARG A 318 14.33 23.73 1.83
N ARG A 319 13.33 23.30 1.05
CA ARG A 319 12.19 24.12 0.64
C ARG A 319 11.07 24.18 1.70
N GLY A 320 11.30 23.63 2.89
CA GLY A 320 10.32 23.60 3.99
C GLY A 320 9.17 22.61 3.78
N ARG A 321 9.34 21.63 2.90
CA ARG A 321 8.33 20.59 2.61
C ARG A 321 8.89 19.22 2.99
N ILE A 322 8.17 18.46 3.79
CA ILE A 322 8.51 17.07 4.11
C ILE A 322 7.46 16.19 3.43
N PRO A 323 7.84 15.17 2.65
CA PRO A 323 6.86 14.27 2.04
C PRO A 323 5.98 13.63 3.12
N VAL A 324 4.66 13.80 2.98
CA VAL A 324 3.67 13.29 3.95
C VAL A 324 2.93 12.11 3.36
N MET A 325 2.89 11.02 4.12
CA MET A 325 1.97 9.91 3.87
C MET A 325 0.64 10.20 4.56
N ILE A 326 -0.46 10.16 3.82
CA ILE A 326 -1.80 10.30 4.40
C ILE A 326 -2.07 9.17 5.39
N THR A 327 -2.62 9.54 6.54
CA THR A 327 -3.04 8.62 7.59
C THR A 327 -4.56 8.63 7.66
N GLY A 328 -5.19 7.45 7.63
CA GLY A 328 -6.62 7.36 7.92
C GLY A 328 -6.97 7.83 9.33
N VAL A 329 -8.24 8.11 9.57
CA VAL A 329 -8.77 8.30 10.94
C VAL A 329 -9.31 6.97 11.42
N GLU A 330 -8.51 6.24 12.19
CA GLU A 330 -8.96 5.04 12.90
C GLU A 330 -9.31 5.40 14.35
N GLY A 331 -10.54 5.88 14.54
CA GLY A 331 -11.17 6.06 15.86
C GLY A 331 -10.99 7.43 16.52
N ARG A 332 -11.60 7.55 17.71
CA ARG A 332 -11.65 8.78 18.52
C ARG A 332 -10.27 9.20 19.00
N LEU A 333 -9.99 10.50 18.90
CA LEU A 333 -8.80 11.17 19.43
C LEU A 333 -9.27 12.29 20.36
N PRO A 334 -9.72 11.94 21.59
CA PRO A 334 -10.26 12.93 22.52
C PRO A 334 -9.18 13.97 22.86
N GLY A 335 -9.58 15.24 22.92
CA GLY A 335 -8.67 16.35 23.17
C GLY A 335 -7.86 16.83 21.95
N SER A 336 -8.01 16.19 20.79
CA SER A 336 -7.29 16.60 19.58
C SER A 336 -7.78 17.93 19.01
N VAL A 337 -6.90 18.58 18.24
CA VAL A 337 -7.23 19.77 17.44
C VAL A 337 -7.38 19.35 15.98
N LEU A 338 -8.50 19.71 15.35
CA LEU A 338 -8.77 19.45 13.93
C LEU A 338 -8.50 20.73 13.11
N ALA A 339 -7.42 20.73 12.33
CA ALA A 339 -7.09 21.82 11.42
C ALA A 339 -7.66 21.54 10.03
N VAL A 340 -8.62 22.34 9.57
CA VAL A 340 -9.25 22.19 8.25
C VAL A 340 -8.60 23.12 7.24
N LEU A 341 -8.01 22.55 6.20
CA LEU A 341 -7.32 23.22 5.11
C LEU A 341 -8.14 23.02 3.83
N THR A 342 -8.30 24.07 3.03
CA THR A 342 -9.06 23.98 1.78
C THR A 342 -8.28 24.55 0.59
N SER A 343 -8.63 24.11 -0.62
CA SER A 343 -7.94 24.55 -1.84
C SER A 343 -8.19 26.03 -2.21
N SER A 344 -9.34 26.55 -1.77
CA SER A 344 -9.90 27.86 -2.08
C SER A 344 -9.38 28.98 -1.18
N ASN A 345 -8.69 28.64 -0.08
CA ASN A 345 -8.37 29.59 0.97
C ASN A 345 -6.89 29.99 1.00
N GLY A 346 -6.63 31.29 0.93
CA GLY A 346 -5.28 31.86 1.05
C GLY A 346 -4.70 31.84 2.46
N HIS A 347 -5.47 31.42 3.48
CA HIS A 347 -5.08 31.50 4.89
C HIS A 347 -4.71 30.16 5.55
N ASN A 348 -4.47 29.11 4.76
CA ASN A 348 -4.10 27.78 5.29
C ASN A 348 -2.85 27.80 6.18
N ASP A 349 -1.87 28.66 5.87
CA ASP A 349 -0.65 28.79 6.69
C ASP A 349 -0.97 29.32 8.11
N ALA A 350 -1.97 30.18 8.25
CA ALA A 350 -2.43 30.68 9.55
C ALA A 350 -3.10 29.55 10.35
N VAL A 351 -4.01 28.80 9.70
CA VAL A 351 -4.69 27.64 10.30
C VAL A 351 -3.69 26.63 10.85
N ILE A 352 -2.65 26.29 10.06
CA ILE A 352 -1.62 25.33 10.47
C ILE A 352 -0.87 25.82 11.73
N ARG A 353 -0.42 27.08 11.74
CA ARG A 353 0.34 27.63 12.86
C ARG A 353 -0.50 27.72 14.13
N THR A 354 -1.74 28.20 14.01
CA THR A 354 -2.66 28.33 15.14
C THR A 354 -3.02 26.96 15.72
N ALA A 355 -3.29 25.97 14.87
CA ALA A 355 -3.59 24.61 15.34
C ALA A 355 -2.42 23.97 16.10
N ILE A 356 -1.17 24.21 15.66
CA ILE A 356 0.03 23.71 16.34
C ILE A 356 0.26 24.42 17.66
N ASN A 357 0.11 25.74 17.70
CA ASN A 357 0.34 26.54 18.91
C ASN A 357 -0.71 26.24 19.99
N ASN A 358 -1.97 26.06 19.60
CA ASN A 358 -3.09 25.81 20.51
C ASN A 358 -3.30 24.31 20.81
N ALA A 359 -2.44 23.42 20.31
CA ALA A 359 -2.54 22.00 20.58
C ALA A 359 -2.22 21.64 22.05
N GLU A 360 -1.46 22.47 22.78
CA GLU A 360 -1.12 22.23 24.20
C GLU A 360 -0.55 20.82 24.48
N GLY A 361 0.12 20.20 23.49
CA GLY A 361 0.64 18.83 23.58
C GLY A 361 -0.33 17.71 23.14
N HIS A 362 -1.58 18.04 22.83
CA HIS A 362 -2.55 17.13 22.24
C HIS A 362 -2.27 16.86 20.75
N PRO A 363 -2.75 15.72 20.20
CA PRO A 363 -2.60 15.41 18.79
C PRO A 363 -3.33 16.41 17.88
N VAL A 364 -2.70 16.79 16.77
CA VAL A 364 -3.31 17.62 15.73
C VAL A 364 -3.67 16.76 14.51
N VAL A 365 -4.90 16.88 14.02
CA VAL A 365 -5.37 16.24 12.80
C VAL A 365 -5.48 17.32 11.71
N PHE A 366 -4.63 17.24 10.70
CA PHE A 366 -4.70 18.11 9.52
C PHE A 366 -5.62 17.46 8.48
N LEU A 367 -6.78 18.05 8.25
CA LEU A 367 -7.72 17.65 7.22
C LEU A 367 -7.56 18.59 6.03
N TYR A 368 -7.19 18.06 4.86
CA TYR A 368 -7.25 18.82 3.61
C TYR A 368 -8.47 18.40 2.81
N VAL A 369 -9.29 19.38 2.45
CA VAL A 369 -10.48 19.18 1.64
C VAL A 369 -10.28 19.87 0.30
N ASN A 370 -10.31 19.07 -0.76
CA ASN A 370 -10.15 19.58 -2.11
C ASN A 370 -11.51 19.92 -2.72
N ASP A 371 -11.78 21.23 -2.85
CA ASP A 371 -13.01 21.79 -3.42
C ASP A 371 -13.03 21.75 -4.95
N LYS A 372 -11.87 21.57 -5.57
CA LYS A 372 -11.77 21.44 -7.02
C LYS A 372 -12.11 20.00 -7.39
N LYS A 373 -13.02 19.82 -8.36
CA LYS A 373 -13.14 18.54 -9.07
C LYS A 373 -11.73 18.08 -9.44
N PRO A 374 -11.37 16.79 -9.22
CA PRO A 374 -10.01 16.33 -9.40
C PRO A 374 -9.48 16.84 -10.73
N GLN A 375 -8.42 17.66 -10.69
CA GLN A 375 -7.69 18.10 -11.88
C GLN A 375 -6.90 16.94 -12.50
N THR A 376 -7.43 15.73 -12.46
CA THR A 376 -7.06 14.73 -13.44
C THR A 376 -7.50 15.30 -14.78
N SER A 377 -6.55 15.80 -15.59
CA SER A 377 -6.79 16.31 -16.95
C SER A 377 -7.35 15.25 -17.91
N ARG A 378 -7.83 14.11 -17.38
CA ARG A 378 -8.28 12.93 -18.12
C ARG A 378 -9.23 12.10 -17.25
N PRO A 379 -10.24 11.45 -17.83
CA PRO A 379 -10.93 10.35 -17.16
C PRO A 379 -9.95 9.23 -16.77
N PRO A 380 -10.13 8.58 -15.60
CA PRO A 380 -9.29 7.48 -15.18
C PRO A 380 -9.23 6.42 -16.29
N SER A 381 -8.04 5.94 -16.65
CA SER A 381 -7.97 4.83 -17.61
C SER A 381 -8.61 3.58 -17.01
N MET A 382 -9.09 2.67 -17.86
CA MET A 382 -9.57 1.38 -17.39
C MET A 382 -8.51 0.76 -16.47
N PHE A 383 -8.91 0.45 -15.23
CA PHE A 383 -8.05 -0.13 -14.19
C PHE A 383 -6.98 0.76 -13.53
N GLU A 384 -7.00 2.09 -13.72
CA GLU A 384 -6.13 3.01 -12.96
C GLU A 384 -6.70 3.25 -11.56
N VAL A 385 -5.99 2.80 -10.52
CA VAL A 385 -6.30 3.23 -9.13
C VAL A 385 -5.65 4.58 -8.91
N VAL A 386 -6.49 5.60 -8.97
CA VAL A 386 -6.12 7.00 -8.72
C VAL A 386 -6.23 7.26 -7.22
N ASP A 387 -5.11 7.54 -6.57
CA ASP A 387 -5.12 8.20 -5.28
C ASP A 387 -5.07 9.72 -5.55
N PRO A 388 -6.18 10.44 -5.35
CA PRO A 388 -6.24 11.87 -5.71
C PRO A 388 -5.26 12.73 -4.93
N TYR A 389 -4.81 12.29 -3.75
CA TYR A 389 -3.80 13.00 -2.96
C TYR A 389 -2.42 12.97 -3.65
N LEU A 390 -2.06 11.86 -4.29
CA LEU A 390 -0.76 11.71 -4.93
C LEU A 390 -0.57 12.62 -6.15
N ASP A 391 -1.65 13.18 -6.69
CA ASP A 391 -1.60 14.12 -7.82
C ASP A 391 -1.93 15.57 -7.42
N ASP A 392 -2.39 15.80 -6.18
CA ASP A 392 -2.68 17.13 -5.65
C ASP A 392 -1.44 17.81 -5.05
N MET A 393 -0.75 18.59 -5.89
CA MET A 393 0.45 19.33 -5.50
C MET A 393 0.18 20.36 -4.40
N GLN A 394 -1.02 20.94 -4.35
CA GLN A 394 -1.38 21.96 -3.36
C GLN A 394 -1.56 21.31 -1.98
N ALA A 395 -2.24 20.15 -1.92
CA ALA A 395 -2.36 19.37 -0.70
C ALA A 395 -1.01 18.92 -0.16
N LYS A 396 -0.13 18.40 -1.02
CA LYS A 396 1.23 17.99 -0.64
C LYS A 396 2.06 19.13 -0.08
N GLU A 397 1.94 20.32 -0.68
CA GLU A 397 2.63 21.50 -0.18
C GLU A 397 2.17 21.88 1.23
N TYR A 398 0.86 21.97 1.46
CA TYR A 398 0.33 22.34 2.78
C TYR A 398 0.60 21.28 3.84
N PHE A 399 0.43 20.00 3.52
CA PHE A 399 0.78 18.92 4.43
C PHE A 399 2.27 18.87 4.71
N GLY A 400 3.12 19.06 3.69
CA GLY A 400 4.57 19.07 3.88
C GLY A 400 5.05 20.22 4.78
N ARG A 401 4.40 21.39 4.69
CA ARG A 401 4.63 22.51 5.61
C ARG A 401 4.12 22.20 7.02
N ALA A 402 2.91 21.67 7.14
CA ALA A 402 2.33 21.28 8.42
C ALA A 402 3.18 20.22 9.14
N GLU A 403 3.69 19.21 8.43
CA GLU A 403 4.61 18.21 8.97
C GLU A 403 5.93 18.85 9.41
N SER A 404 6.50 19.75 8.60
CA SER A 404 7.73 20.45 8.99
C SER A 404 7.55 21.28 10.27
N LEU A 405 6.39 21.89 10.49
CA LEU A 405 6.11 22.70 11.68
C LEU A 405 5.78 21.82 12.89
N ALA A 406 4.92 20.81 12.71
CA ALA A 406 4.53 19.88 13.76
C ALA A 406 5.71 19.05 14.27
N GLN A 407 6.63 18.64 13.38
CA GLN A 407 7.85 17.92 13.76
C GLN A 407 8.79 18.80 14.60
N LYS A 408 8.93 20.10 14.25
CA LYS A 408 9.71 21.06 15.06
C LYS A 408 9.10 21.27 16.44
N ALA A 409 7.77 21.32 16.52
CA ALA A 409 7.02 21.46 17.76
C ALA A 409 6.89 20.15 18.56
N LYS A 410 7.37 19.01 18.03
CA LYS A 410 7.27 17.66 18.64
C LYS A 410 5.84 17.22 18.99
N ILE A 411 4.85 17.63 18.18
CA ILE A 411 3.43 17.32 18.42
C ILE A 411 3.02 16.06 17.66
N PRO A 412 2.22 15.15 18.26
CA PRO A 412 1.64 14.04 17.52
C PRO A 412 0.70 14.56 16.43
N ARG A 413 0.79 14.02 15.21
CA ARG A 413 0.03 14.52 14.07
C ARG A 413 -0.55 13.40 13.21
N ARG A 414 -1.67 13.69 12.55
CA ARG A 414 -2.30 12.86 11.52
C ARG A 414 -2.72 13.73 10.34
N PHE A 415 -2.64 13.18 9.13
CA PHE A 415 -2.97 13.87 7.88
C PHE A 415 -4.09 13.13 7.16
N VAL A 416 -5.20 13.81 6.91
CA VAL A 416 -6.40 13.21 6.31
C VAL A 416 -6.72 13.98 5.04
N TYR A 417 -6.74 13.29 3.91
CA TYR A 417 -7.16 13.87 2.64
C TYR A 417 -8.59 13.44 2.30
N ARG A 418 -9.43 14.40 1.89
CA ARG A 418 -10.79 14.16 1.42
C ARG A 418 -11.08 15.01 0.18
N GLN A 419 -11.78 14.41 -0.77
CA GLN A 419 -12.44 15.19 -1.84
C GLN A 419 -13.71 15.83 -1.26
N GLN A 420 -14.03 17.04 -1.72
CA GLN A 420 -15.23 17.75 -1.30
C GLN A 420 -16.47 16.92 -1.63
N ALA A 421 -17.18 16.51 -0.57
CA ALA A 421 -18.45 15.82 -0.62
C ALA A 421 -19.32 16.36 0.51
N PRO A 422 -20.67 16.32 0.39
CA PRO A 422 -21.56 16.73 1.47
C PRO A 422 -21.18 16.03 2.79
N GLY A 423 -21.05 16.81 3.86
CA GLY A 423 -20.68 16.32 5.19
C GLY A 423 -19.28 15.70 5.32
N ALA A 424 -18.33 15.96 4.39
CA ALA A 424 -16.97 15.39 4.47
C ALA A 424 -16.24 15.79 5.76
N VAL A 425 -16.33 17.05 6.16
CA VAL A 425 -15.74 17.56 7.41
C VAL A 425 -16.51 17.02 8.62
N SER A 426 -17.85 17.00 8.59
CA SER A 426 -18.68 16.47 9.67
C SER A 426 -18.39 14.99 9.96
N ARG A 427 -18.21 14.16 8.93
CA ARG A 427 -17.82 12.74 9.10
C ARG A 427 -16.47 12.59 9.80
N VAL A 428 -15.48 13.43 9.47
CA VAL A 428 -14.18 13.41 10.14
C VAL A 428 -14.32 13.91 11.58
N TRP A 429 -15.10 14.97 11.80
CA TRP A 429 -15.39 15.51 13.12
C TRP A 429 -16.05 14.47 14.05
N GLN A 430 -17.07 13.76 13.57
CA GLN A 430 -17.74 12.66 14.29
C GLN A 430 -16.81 11.46 14.54
N ALA A 431 -15.85 11.20 13.66
CA ALA A 431 -14.89 10.11 13.87
C ALA A 431 -13.81 10.49 14.90
N VAL A 432 -13.32 11.72 14.86
CA VAL A 432 -12.18 12.21 15.66
C VAL A 432 -12.61 12.65 17.06
N HIS A 433 -13.78 13.27 17.21
CA HIS A 433 -14.20 13.99 18.42
C HIS A 433 -13.17 15.02 18.91
N PRO A 434 -12.81 16.02 18.08
CA PRO A 434 -11.82 17.03 18.46
C PRO A 434 -12.39 18.01 19.49
N ARG A 435 -11.52 18.53 20.37
CA ARG A 435 -11.85 19.60 21.33
C ARG A 435 -11.97 20.96 20.64
N ASP A 436 -11.15 21.18 19.62
CA ASP A 436 -11.07 22.42 18.88
C ASP A 436 -10.97 22.13 17.39
N ILE A 437 -11.69 22.90 16.59
CA ILE A 437 -11.59 22.90 15.13
C ILE A 437 -11.09 24.26 14.70
N VAL A 438 -9.94 24.26 14.05
CA VAL A 438 -9.28 25.46 13.56
C VAL A 438 -9.52 25.53 12.06
N VAL A 439 -10.27 26.55 11.64
CA VAL A 439 -10.61 26.81 10.24
C VAL A 439 -10.34 28.28 9.92
N ALA A 440 -10.12 28.61 8.66
CA ALA A 440 -10.02 30.01 8.27
C ALA A 440 -11.39 30.70 8.39
N ALA A 441 -11.41 31.96 8.84
CA ALA A 441 -12.64 32.61 9.30
C ALA A 441 -13.71 32.83 8.21
N ASN A 442 -13.30 32.89 6.94
CA ASN A 442 -14.19 33.06 5.78
C ASN A 442 -15.00 31.80 5.43
N ILE A 443 -14.50 30.61 5.78
CA ILE A 443 -15.16 29.32 5.50
C ILE A 443 -15.87 28.74 6.73
N ALA A 444 -15.69 29.35 7.92
CA ALA A 444 -16.39 28.94 9.13
C ALA A 444 -17.93 28.83 8.97
N PRO A 445 -18.62 29.71 8.22
CA PRO A 445 -20.06 29.59 8.00
C PRO A 445 -20.47 28.39 7.14
N GLU A 446 -19.57 27.84 6.32
CA GLU A 446 -19.88 26.73 5.40
C GLU A 446 -20.00 25.38 6.11
N PHE A 447 -19.66 25.33 7.41
CA PHE A 447 -19.66 24.11 8.22
C PHE A 447 -20.85 24.07 9.21
N GLU A 448 -22.06 24.38 8.75
CA GLU A 448 -23.29 24.33 9.57
C GLU A 448 -23.57 22.95 10.18
N ASP A 449 -23.11 21.87 9.52
CA ASP A 449 -23.24 20.48 10.00
C ASP A 449 -22.39 20.15 11.25
N VAL A 450 -21.54 21.08 11.69
CA VAL A 450 -20.74 20.98 12.91
C VAL A 450 -21.44 21.80 13.99
N ASN A 451 -21.73 21.18 15.14
CA ASN A 451 -22.45 21.83 16.25
C ASN A 451 -21.49 22.20 17.40
N PRO A 452 -20.71 23.29 17.32
CA PRO A 452 -19.80 23.72 18.38
C PRO A 452 -20.55 24.37 19.54
N ASP A 453 -19.97 24.29 20.73
CA ASP A 453 -20.52 24.99 21.91
C ASP A 453 -20.14 26.48 21.90
N ARG A 454 -18.98 26.81 21.30
CA ARG A 454 -18.48 28.19 21.22
C ARG A 454 -17.63 28.41 19.98
N ILE A 455 -17.80 29.56 19.33
CA ILE A 455 -16.92 30.02 18.25
C ILE A 455 -16.08 31.20 18.75
N ARG A 456 -14.75 31.13 18.59
CA ARG A 456 -13.80 32.22 18.90
C ARG A 456 -13.01 32.59 17.65
N TYR A 457 -12.91 33.88 17.36
CA TYR A 457 -12.07 34.37 16.28
C TYR A 457 -10.72 34.86 16.82
N GLU A 458 -9.65 34.46 16.16
CA GLU A 458 -8.28 34.89 16.44
C GLU A 458 -7.70 35.61 15.22
N LEU A 459 -7.12 36.79 15.44
CA LEU A 459 -6.42 37.53 14.40
C LEU A 459 -4.92 37.20 14.49
N THR A 460 -4.40 36.50 13.49
CA THR A 460 -2.96 36.18 13.40
C THR A 460 -2.27 37.11 12.41
N SER A 461 -0.94 37.20 12.49
CA SER A 461 -0.12 37.94 11.52
C SER A 461 -0.25 37.45 10.07
N SER A 462 -0.82 36.26 9.87
CA SER A 462 -0.96 35.57 8.58
C SER A 462 -2.42 35.40 8.13
N GLY A 463 -3.41 35.89 8.90
CA GLY A 463 -4.82 35.75 8.56
C GLY A 463 -5.76 35.67 9.77
N LYS A 464 -7.06 35.77 9.52
CA LYS A 464 -8.11 35.59 10.54
C LYS A 464 -8.55 34.12 10.58
N VAL A 465 -8.51 33.53 11.77
CA VAL A 465 -8.80 32.11 12.01
C VAL A 465 -9.99 32.00 12.98
N ALA A 466 -10.80 30.97 12.83
CA ALA A 466 -11.93 30.66 13.70
C ALA A 466 -11.67 29.33 14.43
N HIS A 467 -11.93 29.34 15.72
CA HIS A 467 -11.91 28.19 16.63
C HIS A 467 -13.33 27.79 16.93
N MET A 468 -13.72 26.57 16.57
CA MET A 468 -15.02 25.99 16.89
C MET A 468 -14.81 24.95 17.99
N LEU A 469 -15.08 25.34 19.24
CA LEU A 469 -14.81 24.55 20.43
C LEU A 469 -15.99 23.62 20.75
N LYS A 470 -15.69 22.37 21.09
CA LYS A 470 -16.67 21.37 21.51
C LYS A 470 -16.19 20.62 22.75
N HIS A 471 -17.05 20.56 23.77
CA HIS A 471 -16.92 19.65 24.89
C HIS A 471 -17.77 18.41 24.59
N TRP A 472 -17.14 17.24 24.69
CA TRP A 472 -17.72 15.94 24.36
C TRP A 472 -18.20 15.19 25.57
#